data_AF-A0A4R8Q9L6-F1
#
_entry.id   AF-A0A4R8Q9L6-F1
#
_cell.length_a   1.000
_cell.length_b   1.000
_cell.length_c   1.000
_cell.angle_alpha   90.00
_cell.angle_beta   90.00
_cell.angle_gamma   90.00
#
_symmetry.space_group_name_H-M   'P 1'
#
loop_
_entity.id
_entity.type
_entity.pdbx_description
1 polymer ?
#
loop_
_entity_poly.entity_id
_entity_poly.type
_entity_poly.pdbx_seq_one_letter_code
_entity_poly.pdbx_strand_id
1 'polypeptide(L)'
;MRPSPILQVLKFRHNRLTTKDVNKGFYKGNRTGSMGRHTKHGGYMVDWSKVRTYIVPNLAECNLTPFVPESVQVIKTRYNTKQGPRDPVEFLRTWKEVNGVD
;
A
#
# COMPACT_ATOMS: atom_id res chain seq x y z
N MET A 1 -12.03 -45.67 14.81
CA MET A 1 -11.85 -44.61 15.84
C MET A 1 -10.82 -43.61 15.31
N ARG A 2 -11.10 -42.30 15.27
CA ARG A 2 -10.10 -41.30 14.86
C ARG A 2 -9.31 -40.84 16.10
N PRO A 3 -7.98 -40.89 16.10
CA PRO A 3 -7.19 -40.45 17.25
C PRO A 3 -7.35 -38.94 17.49
N SER A 4 -7.38 -38.55 18.76
CA SER A 4 -7.56 -37.15 19.17
C SER A 4 -6.43 -36.25 18.65
N PRO A 5 -6.66 -34.94 18.47
CA PRO A 5 -5.66 -34.01 17.91
C PRO A 5 -4.32 -34.03 18.65
N ILE A 6 -4.34 -34.26 19.97
CA ILE A 6 -3.13 -34.35 20.81
C ILE A 6 -2.28 -35.59 20.50
N LEU A 7 -2.87 -36.64 19.92
CA LEU A 7 -2.16 -37.87 19.53
C LEU A 7 -1.65 -37.82 18.08
N GLN A 8 -1.92 -36.75 17.33
CA GLN A 8 -1.46 -36.55 15.95
C GLN A 8 -0.18 -35.68 15.87
N VAL A 9 0.58 -35.56 16.97
CA VAL A 9 1.77 -34.70 17.15
C VAL A 9 2.75 -34.74 15.97
N LEU A 10 2.95 -35.91 15.36
CA LEU A 10 3.86 -36.08 14.23
C LEU A 10 3.48 -35.28 12.98
N LYS A 11 2.21 -34.88 12.82
CA LYS A 11 1.74 -34.07 11.68
C LYS A 11 2.18 -32.60 11.76
N PHE A 12 2.38 -32.06 12.96
CA PHE A 12 2.69 -30.63 13.14
C PHE A 12 4.19 -30.32 12.99
N ARG A 13 5.07 -31.32 13.02
CA ARG A 13 6.52 -31.13 12.88
C ARG A 13 6.99 -30.62 11.52
N HIS A 14 6.21 -30.85 10.46
CA HIS A 14 6.55 -30.38 9.11
C HIS A 14 5.95 -29.01 8.77
N ASN A 15 5.15 -28.43 9.66
CA ASN A 15 4.60 -27.10 9.44
C ASN A 15 5.68 -26.04 9.63
N ARG A 16 5.57 -24.93 8.88
CA ARG A 16 6.52 -23.83 8.99
C ARG A 16 6.38 -23.12 10.32
N LEU A 17 7.50 -22.94 11.00
CA LEU A 17 7.57 -22.25 12.29
C LEU A 17 7.05 -20.81 12.24
N THR A 18 6.25 -20.49 13.25
CA THR A 18 5.69 -19.17 13.55
C THR A 18 6.28 -18.64 14.86
N THR A 19 6.08 -17.35 15.14
CA THR A 19 6.56 -16.69 16.36
C THR A 19 5.93 -17.24 17.64
N LYS A 20 4.90 -18.08 17.55
CA LYS A 20 4.16 -18.62 18.69
C LYS A 20 4.45 -20.10 18.96
N ASP A 21 5.22 -20.75 18.08
CA ASP A 21 5.53 -22.17 18.23
C ASP A 21 6.73 -22.42 19.16
N VAL A 22 7.63 -21.44 19.29
CA VAL A 22 8.89 -21.57 20.05
C VAL A 22 9.13 -20.31 20.89
N ASN A 23 9.93 -20.46 21.94
CA ASN A 23 10.25 -19.41 22.91
C ASN A 23 11.54 -18.65 22.52
N LYS A 24 12.32 -18.22 23.52
CA LYS A 24 13.53 -17.40 23.44
C LYS A 24 14.45 -17.76 22.25
N GLY A 25 14.90 -16.73 21.54
CA GLY A 25 15.89 -16.85 20.45
C GLY A 25 15.30 -16.91 19.05
N PHE A 26 14.01 -17.28 18.90
CA PHE A 26 13.34 -17.25 17.60
C PHE A 26 12.60 -15.92 17.39
N TYR A 27 13.17 -15.04 16.55
CA TYR A 27 12.52 -13.80 16.13
C TYR A 27 12.16 -13.86 14.64
N LYS A 28 10.92 -13.52 14.30
CA LYS A 28 10.44 -13.43 12.92
C LYS A 28 9.57 -12.19 12.77
N GLY A 29 9.99 -11.27 11.89
CA GLY A 29 9.31 -9.99 11.69
C GLY A 29 8.04 -10.09 10.82
N ASN A 30 7.20 -9.06 10.91
CA ASN A 30 5.94 -8.93 10.17
C ASN A 30 6.00 -7.93 9.00
N ARG A 31 7.21 -7.71 8.44
CA ARG A 31 7.44 -6.80 7.30
C ARG A 31 7.02 -5.34 7.55
N THR A 32 7.15 -4.85 8.78
CA THR A 32 6.90 -3.43 9.11
C THR A 32 7.95 -2.47 8.50
N GLY A 33 9.05 -3.00 7.97
CA GLY A 33 10.19 -2.25 7.46
C GLY A 33 11.15 -1.79 8.57
N SER A 34 12.36 -1.38 8.20
CA SER A 34 13.35 -0.84 9.14
C SER A 34 13.21 0.67 9.26
N MET A 35 12.76 1.16 10.42
CA MET A 35 12.55 2.59 10.69
C MET A 35 13.79 3.26 11.30
N GLY A 36 14.95 2.61 11.23
CA GLY A 36 16.13 3.02 11.97
C GLY A 36 17.21 1.95 12.02
N ARG A 37 17.94 1.90 13.13
CA ARG A 37 19.02 0.93 13.38
C ARG A 37 19.10 0.51 14.85
N HIS A 38 19.57 -0.71 15.09
CA HIS A 38 19.95 -1.15 16.43
C HIS A 38 21.22 -0.45 16.92
N THR A 39 21.32 -0.23 18.22
CA THR A 39 22.52 0.32 18.87
C THR A 39 23.41 -0.81 19.40
N LYS A 40 24.67 -0.51 19.71
CA LYS A 40 25.64 -1.47 20.27
C LYS A 40 25.14 -2.18 21.53
N HIS A 41 24.31 -1.50 22.33
CA HIS A 41 23.82 -1.97 23.63
C HIS A 41 22.38 -2.48 23.58
N GLY A 42 21.87 -2.88 22.41
CA GLY A 42 20.55 -3.49 22.26
C GLY A 42 19.37 -2.52 22.18
N GLY A 43 19.63 -1.21 22.17
CA GLY A 43 18.60 -0.19 21.89
C GLY A 43 18.25 -0.11 20.41
N TYR A 44 17.30 0.78 20.09
CA TYR A 44 16.93 1.10 18.71
C TYR A 44 16.85 2.61 18.52
N MET A 45 17.52 3.13 17.49
CA MET A 45 17.53 4.54 17.13
C MET A 45 16.71 4.76 15.86
N VAL A 46 15.66 5.56 15.96
CA VAL A 46 14.74 5.87 14.84
C VAL A 46 15.40 6.85 13.88
N ASP A 47 15.28 6.56 12.59
CA ASP A 47 15.68 7.41 11.48
C ASP A 47 14.41 7.99 10.85
N TRP A 48 14.12 9.26 11.14
CA TRP A 48 12.89 9.93 10.71
C TRP A 48 12.76 10.03 9.18
N SER A 49 13.86 9.95 8.43
CA SER A 49 13.81 9.92 6.96
C SER A 49 13.16 8.66 6.40
N LYS A 50 13.13 7.57 7.18
CA LYS A 50 12.52 6.27 6.81
C LYS A 50 11.11 6.08 7.35
N VAL A 51 10.67 6.98 8.23
CA VAL A 51 9.33 6.93 8.81
C VAL A 51 8.33 7.37 7.76
N ARG A 52 7.38 6.50 7.42
CA ARG A 52 6.33 6.78 6.43
C ARG A 52 5.30 7.72 7.03
N THR A 53 4.95 8.77 6.30
CA THR A 53 3.86 9.69 6.62
C THR A 53 2.75 9.59 5.58
N TYR A 54 1.50 9.71 6.01
CA TYR A 54 0.36 9.82 5.10
C TYR A 54 -0.11 11.28 5.10
N ILE A 55 0.15 11.99 4.00
CA ILE A 55 -0.19 13.40 3.87
C ILE A 55 -1.68 13.49 3.51
N VAL A 56 -2.47 14.05 4.42
CA VAL A 56 -3.91 14.28 4.21
C VAL A 56 -4.09 15.73 3.75
N PRO A 57 -4.69 16.00 2.58
CA PRO A 57 -4.98 17.36 2.15
C PRO A 57 -6.07 18.00 3.01
N ASN A 58 -6.22 19.33 2.95
CA ASN A 58 -7.37 19.98 3.58
C ASN A 58 -8.66 19.61 2.83
N LEU A 59 -9.64 19.05 3.54
CA LEU A 59 -10.90 18.56 2.98
C LEU A 59 -12.10 19.45 3.29
N ALA A 60 -11.92 20.60 3.95
CA ALA A 60 -13.02 21.46 4.39
C ALA A 60 -13.96 21.90 3.24
N GLU A 61 -13.43 22.05 2.03
CA GLU A 61 -14.16 22.48 0.83
C GLU A 61 -14.35 21.34 -0.20
N CYS A 62 -14.05 20.10 0.18
CA CYS A 62 -14.15 18.96 -0.73
C CYS A 62 -15.58 18.42 -0.78
N ASN A 63 -16.28 18.69 -1.90
CA ASN A 63 -17.64 18.19 -2.14
C ASN A 63 -17.69 16.82 -2.84
N LEU A 64 -16.54 16.21 -3.14
CA LEU A 64 -16.48 14.91 -3.80
C LEU A 64 -16.78 13.78 -2.81
N THR A 65 -17.64 12.85 -3.23
CA THR A 65 -18.01 11.66 -2.45
C THR A 65 -17.53 10.39 -3.17
N PRO A 66 -17.41 9.23 -2.48
CA PRO A 66 -17.00 7.99 -3.12
C PRO A 66 -18.03 7.41 -4.10
N PHE A 67 -19.22 8.02 -4.22
CA PHE A 67 -20.30 7.56 -5.09
C PHE A 67 -20.74 8.64 -6.06
N VAL A 68 -21.27 8.21 -7.20
CA VAL A 68 -21.91 9.07 -8.21
C VAL A 68 -23.38 8.68 -8.30
N PRO A 69 -24.32 9.63 -8.45
CA PRO A 69 -25.73 9.30 -8.65
C PRO A 69 -25.94 8.44 -9.89
N GLU A 70 -26.85 7.46 -9.81
CA GLU A 70 -27.17 6.56 -10.93
C GLU A 70 -27.76 7.29 -12.15
N SER A 71 -28.36 8.47 -11.93
CA SER A 71 -28.86 9.33 -13.00
C SER A 71 -27.77 9.89 -13.91
N VAL A 72 -26.51 9.91 -13.46
CA VAL A 72 -25.38 10.39 -14.26
C VAL A 72 -24.94 9.29 -15.21
N GLN A 73 -25.07 9.53 -16.52
CA GLN A 73 -24.63 8.59 -17.54
C GLN A 73 -23.10 8.48 -17.60
N VAL A 74 -22.61 7.25 -17.75
CA VAL A 74 -21.18 6.99 -17.92
C VAL A 74 -20.71 7.45 -19.31
N ILE A 75 -19.83 8.46 -19.33
CA ILE A 75 -19.24 8.97 -20.57
C ILE A 75 -18.03 8.14 -20.94
N LYS A 76 -18.02 7.57 -22.15
CA LYS A 76 -16.85 6.88 -22.72
C LYS A 76 -16.07 7.81 -23.65
N THR A 77 -14.96 8.33 -23.17
CA THR A 77 -14.09 9.19 -23.98
C THR A 77 -13.46 8.40 -25.14
N ARG A 78 -13.55 8.95 -26.35
CA ARG A 78 -12.81 8.45 -27.52
C ARG A 78 -11.68 9.40 -27.82
N TYR A 79 -10.49 8.84 -28.05
CA TYR A 79 -9.32 9.61 -28.45
C TYR A 79 -9.06 9.35 -29.93
N ASN A 80 -8.79 10.42 -30.68
CA ASN A 80 -8.52 10.34 -32.11
C ASN A 80 -7.08 9.85 -32.41
N THR A 81 -6.23 9.81 -31.39
CA THR A 81 -4.82 9.45 -31.51
C THR A 81 -4.61 8.00 -31.09
N LYS A 82 -3.66 7.31 -31.74
CA LYS A 82 -3.29 5.92 -31.40
C LYS A 82 -2.76 5.79 -29.97
N GLN A 83 -2.15 6.86 -29.44
CA GLN A 83 -1.59 6.92 -28.09
C GLN A 83 -2.64 7.29 -27.02
N GLY A 84 -3.82 7.74 -27.44
CA GLY A 84 -4.95 8.04 -26.58
C GLY A 84 -4.66 9.11 -25.52
N PRO A 85 -5.03 8.89 -24.24
CA PRO A 85 -4.85 9.88 -23.18
C PRO A 85 -3.38 10.16 -22.82
N ARG A 86 -2.44 9.38 -23.37
CA ARG A 86 -1.00 9.53 -23.11
C ARG A 86 -0.28 10.32 -24.21
N ASP A 87 -1.01 10.81 -25.21
CA ASP A 87 -0.41 11.56 -26.30
C ASP A 87 0.19 12.89 -25.81
N PRO A 88 1.50 13.11 -25.95
CA PRO A 88 2.15 14.33 -25.48
C PRO A 88 1.77 15.58 -26.30
N VAL A 89 1.41 15.42 -27.58
CA VAL A 89 1.05 16.56 -28.44
C VAL A 89 -0.30 17.12 -28.01
N GLU A 90 -1.25 16.22 -27.73
CA GLU A 90 -2.58 16.60 -27.25
C GLU A 90 -2.51 17.24 -25.87
N PHE A 91 -1.70 16.68 -24.96
CA PHE A 91 -1.43 17.29 -23.65
C PHE A 91 -0.89 18.72 -23.79
N LEU A 92 0.13 18.91 -24.64
CA LEU A 92 0.73 20.23 -24.86
C LEU A 92 -0.28 21.22 -25.45
N ARG A 93 -1.13 20.76 -26.37
CA ARG A 93 -2.22 21.57 -26.96
C ARG A 93 -3.20 22.03 -25.88
N THR A 94 -3.71 21.11 -25.06
CA THR A 94 -4.63 21.44 -23.96
C THR A 94 -3.99 22.37 -22.94
N TRP A 95 -2.71 22.17 -22.60
CA TRP A 95 -1.99 23.07 -21.70
C TRP A 95 -1.91 24.49 -22.26
N LYS A 96 -1.56 24.67 -23.55
CA LYS A 96 -1.55 25.99 -24.20
C LYS A 96 -2.92 26.67 -24.19
N GLU A 97 -3.99 25.89 -24.36
CA GLU A 97 -5.36 26.39 -24.37
C GLU A 97 -5.85 26.81 -22.96
N VAL A 98 -5.47 26.05 -21.92
CA VAL A 98 -6.00 26.24 -20.55
C VAL A 98 -5.10 27.16 -19.71
N ASN A 99 -3.79 27.03 -19.82
CA ASN A 99 -2.82 27.63 -18.90
C ASN A 99 -1.47 27.96 -19.56
N GLY A 100 -1.48 28.61 -20.73
CA GLY A 100 -0.26 28.86 -21.52
C GLY A 100 0.74 29.89 -20.95
N VAL A 101 0.64 30.23 -19.66
CA VAL A 101 1.41 31.31 -19.01
C VAL A 101 2.29 30.80 -17.86
N ASP A 102 2.02 29.60 -17.32
CA ASP A 102 2.76 28.98 -16.20
C ASP A 102 3.94 28.10 -16.64
#